data_AF-A0A923Y4K9-F1
#
_entry.id   AF-A0A923Y4K9-F1
#
_cell.length_a   1.000
_cell.length_b   1.000
_cell.length_c   1.000
_cell.angle_alpha   90.00
_cell.angle_beta   90.00
_cell.angle_gamma   90.00
#
_symmetry.space_group_name_H-M   'P 1'
#
loop_
_entity.id
_entity.type
_entity.pdbx_description
1 polymer ?
#
loop_
_entity_poly.entity_id
_entity_poly.type
_entity_poly.pdbx_seq_one_letter_code
_entity_poly.pdbx_strand_id
1 'polypeptide(L)'
;TCVGSEWCRMGTQDSTQMGKDLERAMWRMYAPHKVKFAVSGCPRNCAESGIKDVGIIGVDSGWEMYVGGNGGIKTEVGHFLVKLKTAEEVLEYTGAFCELYRQEGWYLERTVHYVSRVGLDYVKKRILEDAAGRKALWERLQFALDGEPDPWFDFDKASVDTRQFEALPS
;
A
#
# COMPACT_ATOMS: atom_id res chain seq x y z
N THR A 1 -2.62 11.02 -2.43
CA THR A 1 -1.70 11.18 -3.58
C THR A 1 -1.32 12.65 -3.70
N CYS A 2 -0.39 13.02 -4.58
CA CYS A 2 -0.28 14.41 -5.05
C CYS A 2 -1.07 14.58 -6.36
N VAL A 3 -1.10 15.79 -6.92
CA VAL A 3 -1.89 16.08 -8.13
C VAL A 3 -1.33 15.48 -9.43
N GLY A 4 -0.14 14.87 -9.40
CA GLY A 4 0.42 14.10 -10.52
C GLY A 4 0.74 14.91 -11.79
N SER A 5 1.02 14.18 -12.88
CA SER A 5 1.25 14.75 -14.23
C SER A 5 -0.02 15.38 -14.84
N GLU A 6 -1.19 15.07 -14.30
CA GLU A 6 -2.47 15.65 -14.75
C GLU A 6 -2.52 17.17 -14.52
N TRP A 7 -1.98 17.64 -13.38
CA TRP A 7 -2.08 19.07 -12.99
C TRP A 7 -0.74 19.72 -12.64
N CYS A 8 0.31 18.95 -12.32
CA CYS A 8 1.60 19.52 -11.96
C CYS A 8 2.56 19.50 -13.16
N ARG A 9 3.14 20.66 -13.49
CA ARG A 9 4.20 20.76 -14.52
C ARG A 9 5.46 19.92 -14.23
N MET A 10 5.63 19.49 -12.98
CA MET A 10 6.75 18.65 -12.52
C MET A 10 6.34 17.19 -12.35
N GLY A 11 5.05 16.85 -12.56
CA GLY A 11 4.55 15.49 -12.41
C GLY A 11 5.06 14.64 -13.56
N THR A 12 5.82 13.60 -13.22
CA THR A 12 6.36 12.65 -14.20
C THR A 12 5.36 11.55 -14.52
N GLN A 13 4.62 11.09 -13.51
CA GLN A 13 3.65 10.02 -13.59
C GLN A 13 2.27 10.48 -13.09
N ASP A 14 1.23 9.79 -13.55
CA ASP A 14 -0.13 9.99 -13.04
C ASP A 14 -0.30 9.34 -11.66
N SER A 15 0.00 10.09 -10.62
CA SER A 15 -0.17 9.62 -9.25
C SER A 15 -1.63 9.46 -8.83
N THR A 16 -2.56 10.17 -9.48
CA THR A 16 -3.99 10.11 -9.14
C THR A 16 -4.55 8.77 -9.58
N GLN A 17 -4.29 8.36 -10.83
CA GLN A 17 -4.73 7.06 -11.34
C GLN A 17 -4.09 5.91 -10.56
N MET A 18 -2.77 5.94 -10.34
CA MET A 18 -2.08 4.93 -9.53
C MET A 18 -2.64 4.83 -8.10
N GLY A 19 -3.03 5.96 -7.50
CA GLY A 19 -3.70 5.95 -6.19
C GLY A 19 -5.05 5.23 -6.21
N LYS A 20 -5.87 5.48 -7.24
CA LYS A 20 -7.16 4.79 -7.43
C LYS A 20 -6.97 3.29 -7.66
N ASP A 21 -5.95 2.92 -8.44
CA ASP A 21 -5.66 1.51 -8.73
C ASP A 21 -5.22 0.77 -7.46
N LEU A 22 -4.36 1.37 -6.64
CA LEU A 22 -3.95 0.82 -5.34
C LEU A 22 -5.13 0.71 -4.37
N GLU A 23 -6.01 1.70 -4.33
CA GLU A 23 -7.21 1.67 -3.49
C GLU A 23 -8.12 0.52 -3.91
N ARG A 24 -8.45 0.39 -5.20
CA ARG A 24 -9.27 -0.71 -5.73
C ARG A 24 -8.63 -2.08 -5.57
N ALA A 25 -7.30 -2.17 -5.54
CA ALA A 25 -6.60 -3.42 -5.35
C ALA A 25 -6.55 -3.88 -3.89
N MET A 26 -6.63 -2.95 -2.92
CA MET A 26 -6.35 -3.22 -1.50
C MET A 26 -7.47 -2.78 -0.55
N TRP A 27 -8.60 -2.29 -1.07
CA TRP A 27 -9.72 -1.89 -0.22
C TRP A 27 -10.25 -3.09 0.57
N ARG A 28 -10.77 -2.83 1.78
CA ARG A 28 -11.18 -3.85 2.77
C ARG A 28 -10.13 -4.87 3.19
N MET A 29 -8.87 -4.68 2.79
CA MET A 29 -7.75 -5.47 3.29
C MET A 29 -7.65 -5.37 4.82
N TYR A 30 -7.84 -6.50 5.50
CA TYR A 30 -7.43 -6.64 6.89
C TYR A 30 -5.91 -6.53 7.02
N ALA A 31 -5.44 -5.86 8.07
CA ALA A 31 -4.03 -5.78 8.39
C ALA A 31 -3.82 -5.84 9.91
N PRO A 32 -2.66 -6.34 10.39
CA PRO A 32 -2.35 -6.42 11.82
C PRO A 32 -2.49 -5.08 12.58
N HIS A 33 -2.24 -3.98 11.88
CA HIS A 33 -2.54 -2.61 12.28
C HIS A 33 -2.78 -1.74 11.03
N LYS A 34 -3.35 -0.53 11.19
CA LYS A 34 -3.51 0.50 10.14
C LYS A 34 -2.30 0.61 9.21
N VAL A 35 -2.57 0.61 7.90
CA VAL A 35 -1.61 0.76 6.81
C VAL A 35 -1.97 2.00 6.00
N LYS A 36 -0.96 2.79 5.62
CA LYS A 36 -1.13 3.98 4.79
C LYS A 36 -0.35 3.82 3.49
N PHE A 37 -1.02 4.15 2.40
CA PHE A 37 -0.41 4.28 1.08
C PHE A 37 -0.30 5.76 0.71
N ALA A 38 0.75 6.13 -0.02
CA ALA A 38 0.75 7.38 -0.77
C ALA A 38 1.51 7.23 -2.08
N VAL A 39 1.05 8.00 -3.06
CA VAL A 39 1.65 8.08 -4.39
C VAL A 39 2.00 9.54 -4.67
N SER A 40 3.27 9.79 -4.98
CA SER A 40 3.74 11.06 -5.52
C SER A 40 4.14 10.87 -6.98
N GLY A 41 3.70 11.76 -7.87
CA GLY A 41 3.97 11.64 -9.30
C GLY A 41 5.40 11.99 -9.73
N CYS A 42 6.25 12.48 -8.82
CA CYS A 42 7.66 12.79 -9.10
C CYS A 42 8.51 12.78 -7.81
N PRO A 43 9.86 12.84 -7.91
CA PRO A 43 10.77 12.80 -6.75
C PRO A 43 10.62 13.94 -5.74
N ARG A 44 9.85 14.98 -6.06
CA ARG A 44 9.53 16.05 -5.10
C ARG A 44 8.67 15.58 -3.94
N ASN A 45 8.05 14.39 -4.05
CA ASN A 45 7.42 13.66 -2.96
C ASN A 45 6.34 14.47 -2.19
N CYS A 46 5.53 15.26 -2.90
CA CYS A 46 4.51 16.14 -2.31
C CYS A 46 3.38 15.42 -1.56
N ALA A 47 3.24 14.10 -1.69
CA ALA A 47 2.29 13.30 -0.90
C ALA A 47 2.92 12.67 0.36
N GLU A 48 4.16 13.07 0.68
CA GLU A 48 5.02 12.51 1.72
C GLU A 48 5.04 10.96 1.70
N SER A 49 5.21 10.39 0.51
CA SER A 49 5.22 8.93 0.28
C SER A 49 6.34 8.24 1.06
N GLY A 50 7.49 8.90 1.19
CA GLY A 50 8.63 8.42 1.98
C GLY A 50 8.39 8.28 3.50
N ILE A 51 7.22 8.62 4.03
CA ILE A 51 6.86 8.38 5.45
C ILE A 51 5.55 7.60 5.62
N LYS A 52 5.06 6.96 4.55
CA LYS A 52 3.91 6.04 4.63
C LYS A 52 4.39 4.60 4.73
N ASP A 53 3.50 3.72 5.18
CA ASP A 53 3.78 2.29 5.32
C ASP A 53 4.22 1.70 3.97
N VAL A 54 3.58 2.12 2.87
CA VAL A 54 4.05 1.93 1.49
C VAL A 54 3.99 3.27 0.74
N GLY A 55 5.13 3.68 0.19
CA GLY A 55 5.27 4.91 -0.58
C GLY A 55 5.65 4.61 -2.03
N ILE A 56 4.89 5.17 -2.98
CA ILE A 56 5.17 5.07 -4.41
C ILE A 56 5.57 6.44 -4.92
N ILE A 57 6.72 6.53 -5.59
CA ILE A 57 7.25 7.78 -6.14
C ILE A 57 7.51 7.59 -7.63
N GLY A 58 6.85 8.40 -8.47
CA GLY A 58 7.07 8.42 -9.91
C GLY A 58 8.45 8.96 -10.25
N VAL A 59 9.08 8.35 -11.25
CA VAL A 59 10.35 8.75 -11.86
C VAL A 59 10.26 8.59 -13.38
N ASP A 60 11.19 9.16 -14.14
CA ASP A 60 11.13 9.10 -15.61
C ASP A 60 11.24 7.66 -16.13
N SER A 61 11.82 6.77 -15.33
CA SER A 61 11.99 5.34 -15.64
C SER A 61 10.86 4.44 -15.12
N GLY A 62 9.79 5.02 -14.55
CA GLY A 62 8.67 4.28 -13.95
C GLY A 62 8.38 4.75 -12.53
N TRP A 63 8.56 3.86 -11.56
CA TRP A 63 8.17 4.05 -10.16
C TRP A 63 9.24 3.54 -9.20
N GLU A 64 9.40 4.20 -8.06
CA GLU A 64 10.17 3.74 -6.92
C GLU A 64 9.21 3.36 -5.79
N MET A 65 9.39 2.17 -5.23
CA MET A 65 8.62 1.67 -4.10
C MET A 65 9.44 1.75 -2.82
N TYR A 66 8.84 2.32 -1.77
CA TYR A 66 9.38 2.44 -0.43
C TYR A 66 8.48 1.74 0.59
N VAL A 67 9.05 1.14 1.62
CA VAL A 67 8.30 0.41 2.66
C VAL A 67 8.76 0.74 4.08
N GLY A 68 7.87 0.56 5.05
CA GLY A 68 8.19 0.71 6.48
C GLY A 68 8.33 2.16 6.96
N GLY A 69 7.80 3.14 6.20
CA GLY A 69 7.76 4.52 6.66
C GLY A 69 6.70 4.73 7.74
N ASN A 70 6.88 5.74 8.60
CA ASN A 70 5.92 6.09 9.63
C ASN A 70 5.88 7.60 9.90
N GLY A 71 4.82 8.29 9.49
CA GLY A 71 4.53 9.68 9.88
C GLY A 71 3.80 9.80 11.23
N GLY A 72 4.12 8.94 12.20
CA GLY A 72 3.49 8.91 13.53
C GLY A 72 4.30 9.67 14.59
N ILE A 73 4.13 9.29 15.86
CA ILE A 73 4.85 9.91 17.00
C ILE A 73 6.37 9.86 16.79
N LYS A 74 6.89 8.70 16.40
CA LYS A 74 8.28 8.54 15.95
C LYS A 74 8.29 8.54 14.43
N THR A 75 8.78 9.62 13.84
CA THR A 75 8.90 9.71 12.38
C THR A 75 9.99 8.79 11.88
N GLU A 76 9.67 7.89 10.96
CA GLU A 76 10.62 6.96 10.34
C GLU A 76 10.53 7.11 8.82
N VAL A 77 11.69 7.18 8.17
CA VAL A 77 11.80 7.26 6.71
C VAL A 77 11.64 5.86 6.13
N GLY A 78 10.78 5.74 5.12
CA GLY A 78 10.59 4.51 4.39
C GLY A 78 11.87 4.07 3.67
N HIS A 79 12.10 2.77 3.63
CA HIS A 79 13.26 2.18 2.98
C HIS A 79 12.97 1.95 1.51
N PHE A 80 13.91 2.36 0.65
CA PHE A 80 13.85 2.02 -0.78
C PHE A 80 13.85 0.50 -0.95
N LEU A 81 12.83 -0.03 -1.61
CA LEU A 81 12.68 -1.44 -1.90
C LEU A 81 13.15 -1.76 -3.32
N VAL A 82 12.52 -1.14 -4.34
CA VAL A 82 12.74 -1.52 -5.74
C VAL A 82 12.25 -0.43 -6.72
N LYS A 83 12.80 -0.45 -7.95
CA LYS A 83 12.29 0.28 -9.11
C LYS A 83 11.39 -0.61 -9.96
N LEU A 84 10.23 -0.10 -10.33
CA LEU A 84 9.19 -0.79 -11.08
C LEU A 84 8.89 0.01 -12.35
N LYS A 85 8.64 -0.68 -13.47
CA LYS A 85 8.42 -0.06 -14.77
C LYS A 85 6.96 0.19 -15.06
N THR A 86 6.08 -0.71 -14.64
CA THR A 86 4.65 -0.67 -15.00
C THR A 86 3.75 -0.54 -13.78
N ALA A 87 2.49 -0.17 -14.02
CA ALA A 87 1.50 -0.06 -12.95
C ALA A 87 1.18 -1.44 -12.34
N GLU A 88 1.14 -2.48 -13.17
CA GLU A 88 0.89 -3.87 -12.75
C GLU A 88 2.00 -4.35 -11.81
N GLU A 89 3.25 -4.00 -12.08
CA GLU A 89 4.37 -4.28 -11.18
C GLU A 89 4.18 -3.55 -9.83
N VAL A 90 3.71 -2.29 -9.82
CA VAL A 90 3.42 -1.57 -8.57
C VAL A 90 2.36 -2.30 -7.74
N LEU A 91 1.29 -2.78 -8.38
CA LEU A 91 0.24 -3.54 -7.71
C LEU A 91 0.74 -4.88 -7.17
N GLU A 92 1.44 -5.67 -7.99
CA GLU A 92 1.98 -6.99 -7.60
C GLU A 92 2.93 -6.86 -6.39
N TYR A 93 3.90 -5.95 -6.45
CA TYR A 93 4.90 -5.82 -5.38
C TYR A 93 4.30 -5.22 -4.10
N THR A 94 3.40 -4.24 -4.24
CA THR A 94 2.69 -3.67 -3.09
C THR A 94 1.82 -4.71 -2.40
N GLY A 95 1.04 -5.46 -3.18
CA GLY A 95 0.18 -6.51 -2.65
C GLY A 95 0.95 -7.65 -1.99
N ALA A 96 2.03 -8.10 -2.62
CA ALA A 96 2.88 -9.14 -2.04
C ALA A 96 3.53 -8.70 -0.72
N PHE A 97 4.01 -7.45 -0.62
CA PHE A 97 4.51 -6.91 0.65
C PHE A 97 3.42 -6.84 1.72
N CYS A 98 2.22 -6.38 1.35
CA CYS A 98 1.10 -6.29 2.29
C CYS A 98 0.68 -7.66 2.79
N GLU A 99 0.59 -8.66 1.92
CA GLU A 99 0.24 -10.03 2.31
C GLU A 99 1.31 -10.70 3.17
N LEU A 100 2.59 -10.46 2.86
CA LEU A 100 3.70 -10.92 3.70
C LEU A 100 3.56 -10.35 5.13
N TYR A 101 3.29 -9.05 5.23
CA TYR A 101 3.05 -8.40 6.52
C TYR A 101 1.76 -8.90 7.21
N ARG A 102 0.68 -9.18 6.46
CA ARG A 102 -0.54 -9.77 7.02
C ARG A 102 -0.31 -11.14 7.66
N GLN A 103 0.58 -11.95 7.08
CA GLN A 103 0.87 -13.30 7.58
C GLN A 103 1.84 -13.31 8.76
N GLU A 104 2.77 -12.36 8.82
CA GLU A 104 3.90 -12.40 9.76
C GLU A 104 3.87 -11.30 10.83
N GLY A 105 3.01 -10.30 10.65
CA GLY A 105 2.83 -9.20 11.60
C GLY A 105 2.07 -9.63 12.84
N TRP A 106 2.51 -9.14 14.00
CA TRP A 106 1.82 -9.34 15.26
C TRP A 106 0.62 -8.39 15.40
N TYR A 107 -0.33 -8.75 16.26
CA TYR A 107 -1.47 -7.89 16.57
C TYR A 107 -1.01 -6.50 17.03
N LEU A 108 -1.57 -5.46 16.40
CA LEU A 108 -1.21 -4.05 16.59
C LEU A 108 0.24 -3.66 16.24
N GLU A 109 0.97 -4.51 15.54
CA GLU A 109 2.29 -4.17 15.01
C GLU A 109 2.17 -3.31 13.75
N ARG A 110 2.85 -2.18 13.67
CA ARG A 110 2.94 -1.36 12.43
C ARG A 110 3.95 -1.96 11.47
N THR A 111 3.82 -1.66 10.18
CA THR A 111 4.79 -2.07 9.15
C THR A 111 6.23 -1.67 9.48
N VAL A 112 6.44 -0.48 10.06
CA VAL A 112 7.77 -0.03 10.50
C VAL A 112 8.37 -0.91 11.59
N HIS A 113 7.57 -1.38 12.54
CA HIS A 113 8.02 -2.27 13.62
C HIS A 113 8.26 -3.68 13.08
N TYR A 114 7.38 -4.16 12.20
CA TYR A 114 7.55 -5.41 11.48
C TYR A 114 8.87 -5.42 10.69
N VAL A 115 9.10 -4.43 9.81
CA VAL A 115 10.33 -4.33 9.01
C VAL A 115 11.56 -4.19 9.90
N SER A 116 11.49 -3.43 11.00
CA SER A 116 12.58 -3.35 11.98
C SER A 116 12.87 -4.68 12.67
N ARG A 117 11.86 -5.53 12.87
CA ARG A 117 11.99 -6.84 13.53
C ARG A 117 12.54 -7.91 12.60
N VAL A 118 11.98 -8.04 11.40
CA VAL A 118 12.41 -9.08 10.44
C VAL A 118 13.63 -8.67 9.61
N GLY A 119 13.89 -7.37 9.50
CA GLY A 119 14.96 -6.80 8.69
C GLY A 119 14.55 -6.56 7.24
N LEU A 120 15.04 -5.46 6.65
CA LEU A 120 14.77 -5.14 5.24
C LEU A 120 15.32 -6.20 4.28
N ASP A 121 16.46 -6.81 4.60
CA ASP A 121 17.07 -7.84 3.77
C ASP A 121 16.19 -9.09 3.66
N TYR A 122 15.50 -9.45 4.74
CA TYR A 122 14.51 -10.52 4.71
C TYR A 122 13.34 -10.17 3.78
N VAL A 123 12.80 -8.95 3.87
CA VAL A 123 11.74 -8.48 2.97
C VAL A 123 12.20 -8.52 1.52
N LYS A 124 13.43 -8.06 1.22
CA LYS A 124 14.01 -8.10 -0.13
C LYS A 124 14.15 -9.53 -0.63
N LYS A 125 14.61 -10.47 0.20
CA LYS A 125 14.69 -11.88 -0.17
C LYS A 125 13.32 -12.46 -0.54
N ARG A 126 12.28 -12.16 0.25
CA ARG A 126 10.92 -12.68 0.04
C ARG A 126 10.18 -12.06 -1.16
N ILE A 127 10.47 -10.80 -1.47
CA ILE A 127 9.73 -10.06 -2.51
C ILE A 127 10.54 -9.94 -3.81
N LEU A 128 11.84 -9.65 -3.74
CA LEU A 128 12.67 -9.38 -4.92
C LEU A 128 13.35 -10.64 -5.46
N GLU A 129 13.89 -11.47 -4.57
CA GLU A 129 14.68 -12.66 -4.95
C GLU A 129 13.80 -13.91 -5.17
N ASP A 130 12.59 -13.94 -4.61
CA ASP A 130 11.62 -15.02 -4.76
C ASP A 130 10.41 -14.59 -5.60
N ALA A 131 10.58 -14.61 -6.93
CA ALA A 131 9.52 -14.22 -7.85
C ALA A 131 8.27 -15.11 -7.79
N ALA A 132 8.44 -16.42 -7.55
CA ALA A 132 7.32 -17.35 -7.44
C ALA A 132 6.54 -17.10 -6.15
N GLY A 133 7.25 -16.95 -5.02
CA GLY A 133 6.65 -16.61 -3.73
C GLY A 133 5.97 -15.24 -3.74
N ARG A 134 6.57 -14.23 -4.37
CA ARG A 134 5.93 -12.90 -4.54
C ARG A 134 4.60 -13.01 -5.27
N LYS A 135 4.56 -13.73 -6.39
CA LYS A 135 3.30 -13.94 -7.15
C LYS A 135 2.26 -14.68 -6.34
N ALA A 136 2.66 -15.74 -5.62
CA ALA A 136 1.75 -16.49 -4.77
C ALA A 136 1.20 -15.65 -3.60
N LEU A 137 2.00 -14.74 -3.04
CA LEU A 137 1.54 -13.77 -2.03
C LEU A 137 0.51 -12.80 -2.65
N TRP A 138 0.77 -12.29 -3.84
CA TRP A 138 -0.16 -11.39 -4.52
C TRP A 138 -1.49 -12.08 -4.85
N GLU A 139 -1.44 -13.26 -5.46
CA GLU A 139 -2.62 -14.08 -5.78
C GLU A 139 -3.44 -14.41 -4.53
N ARG A 140 -2.78 -14.72 -3.40
CA ARG A 140 -3.47 -14.99 -2.14
C ARG A 140 -4.20 -13.76 -1.61
N LEU A 141 -3.61 -12.58 -1.73
CA LEU A 141 -4.28 -11.35 -1.33
C LEU A 141 -5.49 -11.07 -2.22
N GLN A 142 -5.35 -11.22 -3.53
CA GLN A 142 -6.47 -11.08 -4.46
C GLN A 142 -7.59 -12.07 -4.12
N PHE A 143 -7.26 -13.33 -3.86
CA PHE A 143 -8.23 -14.34 -3.44
C PHE A 143 -8.92 -13.97 -2.12
N ALA A 144 -8.18 -13.43 -1.14
CA ALA A 144 -8.74 -13.02 0.14
C ALA A 144 -9.68 -11.79 0.04
N LEU A 145 -9.58 -11.02 -1.04
CA LEU A 145 -10.43 -9.86 -1.34
C LEU A 145 -11.50 -10.18 -2.40
N ASP A 146 -11.48 -11.38 -2.97
CA ASP A 146 -12.43 -11.77 -4.01
C ASP A 146 -13.85 -11.80 -3.45
N GLY A 147 -14.79 -11.24 -4.23
CA GLY A 147 -16.19 -11.12 -3.83
C GLY A 147 -16.51 -9.97 -2.86
N GLU A 148 -15.52 -9.20 -2.40
CA GLU A 148 -15.80 -7.96 -1.69
C GLU A 148 -16.54 -6.98 -2.64
N PRO A 149 -17.68 -6.39 -2.23
CA PRO A 149 -18.51 -5.54 -3.10
C PRO A 149 -17.94 -4.13 -3.25
N ASP A 150 -17.69 -3.67 -4.47
CA ASP A 150 -17.17 -2.33 -4.74
C ASP A 150 -18.04 -1.23 -4.07
N PRO A 151 -17.56 -0.51 -3.04
CA PRO A 151 -18.39 0.42 -2.29
C PRO A 151 -18.71 1.71 -3.05
N TRP A 152 -18.13 1.93 -4.23
CA TRP A 152 -18.39 3.06 -5.10
C TRP A 152 -19.47 2.75 -6.14
N PHE A 153 -19.72 1.48 -6.46
CA PHE A 153 -20.71 1.06 -7.46
C PHE A 153 -21.76 0.06 -6.95
N ASP A 154 -21.43 -0.77 -5.96
CA ASP A 154 -22.29 -1.78 -5.31
C ASP A 154 -22.72 -1.34 -3.89
N PHE A 155 -23.21 -0.10 -3.73
CA PHE A 155 -23.57 0.49 -2.42
C PHE A 155 -24.41 -0.42 -1.52
N ASP A 156 -25.43 -1.07 -2.07
CA ASP A 156 -26.34 -1.92 -1.30
C ASP A 156 -25.61 -3.12 -0.67
N LYS A 157 -24.71 -3.75 -1.44
CA LYS A 157 -23.92 -4.91 -0.98
C LYS A 157 -22.80 -4.48 -0.04
N ALA A 158 -22.25 -3.29 -0.26
CA ALA A 158 -21.19 -2.71 0.56
C ALA A 158 -21.69 -2.01 1.82
N SER A 159 -23.00 -2.02 2.07
CA SER A 159 -23.61 -1.40 3.24
C SER A 159 -23.01 -1.93 4.54
N VAL A 160 -22.88 -1.04 5.52
CA VAL A 160 -22.42 -1.36 6.86
C VAL A 160 -23.60 -1.38 7.81
N ASP A 161 -23.53 -2.22 8.85
CA ASP A 161 -24.58 -2.28 9.87
C ASP A 161 -24.66 -0.93 10.60
N THR A 162 -25.72 -0.16 10.34
CA THR A 162 -25.85 1.19 10.89
C THR A 162 -26.06 1.20 12.40
N ARG A 163 -26.44 0.06 13.01
CA ARG A 163 -26.60 -0.06 14.47
C ARG A 163 -25.30 0.20 15.22
N GLN A 164 -24.14 -0.01 14.58
CA GLN A 164 -22.84 0.30 15.19
C GLN A 164 -22.62 1.80 15.46
N PHE A 165 -23.44 2.66 14.86
CA PHE A 165 -23.43 4.11 15.08
C PHE A 165 -24.51 4.56 16.06
N GLU A 166 -25.39 3.65 16.51
CA GLU A 166 -26.36 3.95 17.55
C GLU A 166 -25.65 4.09 18.90
N ALA A 167 -26.08 5.07 19.69
CA ALA A 167 -25.55 5.22 21.04
C ALA A 167 -25.90 3.99 21.88
N LEU A 168 -24.92 3.47 22.62
CA LEU A 168 -25.17 2.43 23.61
C LEU A 168 -26.17 2.97 24.66
N PRO A 169 -27.16 2.17 25.09
CA PRO A 169 -28.07 2.59 26.15
C PRO A 169 -27.29 2.99 27.40
N SER A 170 -27.67 4.11 28.00
CA SER A 170 -27.10 4.63 29.25
C SER A 170 -27.40 3.73 30.44
#